data_AF-A0A2E6Q3W1-F1
#
_entry.id   AF-A0A2E6Q3W1-F1
#
_cell.length_a   1.000
_cell.length_b   1.000
_cell.length_c   1.000
_cell.angle_alpha   90.00
_cell.angle_beta   90.00
_cell.angle_gamma   90.00
#
_symmetry.space_group_name_H-M   'P 1'
#
loop_
_entity.id
_entity.type
_entity.pdbx_description
1 polymer ?
#
loop_
_entity_poly.entity_id
_entity_poly.type
_entity_poly.pdbx_seq_one_letter_code
_entity_poly.pdbx_strand_id
1 'polypeptide(L)'
;MAKRFSAAQWKRINALLDENPQAFGMPEGGREESLVLGSFNIRKLSSTRSRQTEIAFMARFCARCDLLAIQEIQDNLEGLHLLIDRMNARVAGRDEFGLVVSDTTGKVPGKSGMAERLAFIYRKHRIRRMDMASDITIDRSAVYESLFRDSEAFTAAYEDYRSDMDDFLNNERSTKPTFRPPNFVNFIRTPHTVAFEIPAANDAPPITFTAVNAHLIYGKMTERLQEFDTLMSWLANRVKNEKNMVAPNILLLGDLNLDFNKPSTDRPRIDKQIKTLNKDIFGRATANRIYFPFIDKHHVSGKYFRTTARYTETYDQIGFFLGKSEKRLPNPDWQATDEADGFDYGVFNFVDLFSKALKNRVFSGLSATEKDYILKHCGHSVSDHMPIWTRIPRPGF
;
A
#
# COMPACT_ATOMS: atom_id res chain seq x y z
N MET A 1 23.07 -10.87 -14.23
CA MET A 1 22.01 -11.90 -14.38
C MET A 1 20.92 -11.69 -13.33
N ALA A 2 19.66 -11.84 -13.71
CA ALA A 2 18.52 -11.86 -12.79
C ALA A 2 18.71 -12.96 -11.73
N LYS A 3 18.66 -12.61 -10.44
CA LYS A 3 18.82 -13.58 -9.34
C LYS A 3 17.45 -14.16 -8.99
N ARG A 4 17.16 -15.35 -9.50
CA ARG A 4 15.85 -16.01 -9.39
C ARG A 4 15.97 -17.34 -8.68
N PHE A 5 14.94 -17.73 -7.94
CA PHE A 5 14.92 -19.05 -7.34
C PHE A 5 14.77 -20.14 -8.40
N SER A 6 15.49 -21.25 -8.24
CA SER A 6 15.36 -22.42 -9.11
C SER A 6 14.04 -23.16 -8.86
N ALA A 7 13.65 -24.03 -9.79
CA ALA A 7 12.45 -24.87 -9.62
C ALA A 7 12.48 -25.69 -8.33
N ALA A 8 13.63 -26.26 -7.96
CA ALA A 8 13.80 -27.02 -6.72
C ALA A 8 13.70 -26.14 -5.45
N GLN A 9 14.07 -24.87 -5.54
CA GLN A 9 13.88 -23.90 -4.45
C GLN A 9 12.40 -23.54 -4.30
N TRP A 10 11.72 -23.25 -5.41
CA TRP A 10 10.28 -23.01 -5.40
C TRP A 10 9.48 -24.20 -4.86
N LYS A 11 9.88 -25.44 -5.18
CA LYS A 11 9.24 -26.64 -4.61
C LYS A 11 9.33 -26.65 -3.09
N ARG A 12 10.50 -26.37 -2.51
CA ARG A 12 10.70 -26.30 -1.05
C ARG A 12 9.94 -25.15 -0.40
N ILE A 13 9.97 -23.97 -1.02
CA ILE A 13 9.22 -22.79 -0.55
C ILE A 13 7.72 -23.10 -0.49
N ASN A 14 7.18 -23.67 -1.56
CA ASN A 14 5.76 -23.99 -1.63
C ASN A 14 5.37 -25.08 -0.64
N ALA A 15 6.17 -26.15 -0.53
CA ALA A 15 5.92 -27.22 0.44
C ALA A 15 5.85 -26.69 1.88
N LEU A 16 6.83 -25.87 2.29
CA LEU A 16 6.82 -25.27 3.63
C LEU A 16 5.62 -24.33 3.84
N LEU A 17 5.22 -23.59 2.81
CA LEU A 17 4.04 -22.73 2.91
C LEU A 17 2.73 -23.53 2.94
N ASP A 18 2.67 -24.70 2.30
CA ASP A 18 1.51 -25.60 2.32
C ASP A 18 1.27 -26.22 3.71
N GLU A 19 2.33 -26.44 4.49
CA GLU A 19 2.24 -26.99 5.84
C GLU A 19 1.50 -26.06 6.82
N ASN A 20 1.85 -24.76 6.82
CA ASN A 20 1.23 -23.78 7.70
C ASN A 20 1.41 -22.34 7.17
N PRO A 21 0.48 -21.83 6.34
CA PRO A 21 0.52 -20.46 5.83
C PRO A 21 0.53 -19.38 6.93
N GLN A 22 -0.25 -19.60 7.99
CA GLN A 22 -0.45 -18.66 9.08
C GLN A 22 0.83 -18.47 9.91
N ALA A 23 1.71 -19.47 9.96
CA ALA A 23 3.04 -19.35 10.59
C ALA A 23 3.92 -18.25 9.94
N PHE A 24 3.55 -17.78 8.76
CA PHE A 24 4.21 -16.68 8.04
C PHE A 24 3.31 -15.44 7.93
N GLY A 25 2.22 -15.35 8.71
CA GLY A 25 1.32 -14.20 8.71
C GLY A 25 0.45 -14.09 7.44
N MET A 26 0.30 -15.17 6.67
CA MET A 26 -0.72 -15.23 5.60
C MET A 26 -2.10 -15.28 6.26
N PRO A 27 -3.07 -14.45 5.84
CA PRO A 27 -4.43 -14.53 6.38
C PRO A 27 -5.07 -15.86 5.96
N GLU A 28 -6.10 -16.30 6.66
CA GLU A 28 -6.87 -17.47 6.23
C GLU A 28 -7.71 -17.17 4.97
N GLY A 29 -8.12 -15.91 4.84
CA GLY A 29 -9.01 -15.41 3.81
C GLY A 29 -10.32 -14.92 4.42
N GLY A 30 -11.15 -14.25 3.62
CA GLY A 30 -12.46 -13.82 4.06
C GLY A 30 -13.33 -15.01 4.47
N ARG A 31 -13.95 -14.92 5.65
CA ARG A 31 -14.97 -15.87 6.17
C ARG A 31 -16.36 -15.27 6.00
N GLU A 32 -17.45 -15.98 6.23
CA GLU A 32 -18.78 -15.41 6.00
C GLU A 32 -19.00 -14.08 6.76
N GLU A 33 -18.53 -14.02 8.00
CA GLU A 33 -18.70 -12.92 8.95
C GLU A 33 -17.54 -11.91 8.95
N SER A 34 -16.52 -12.09 8.11
CA SER A 34 -15.36 -11.19 8.08
C SER A 34 -14.68 -11.09 6.71
N LEU A 35 -14.11 -9.94 6.41
CA LEU A 35 -13.48 -9.63 5.12
C LEU A 35 -11.98 -9.39 5.30
N VAL A 36 -11.20 -9.73 4.29
CA VAL A 36 -9.76 -9.42 4.24
C VAL A 36 -9.48 -8.33 3.21
N LEU A 37 -8.95 -7.20 3.67
CA LEU A 37 -8.51 -6.08 2.84
C LEU A 37 -6.99 -6.05 2.80
N GLY A 38 -6.39 -5.97 1.62
CA GLY A 38 -4.93 -6.10 1.45
C GLY A 38 -4.30 -5.02 0.59
N SER A 39 -2.99 -4.86 0.76
CA SER A 39 -2.13 -4.07 -0.14
C SER A 39 -0.86 -4.83 -0.48
N PHE A 40 -0.43 -4.75 -1.74
CA PHE A 40 0.78 -5.42 -2.21
C PHE A 40 1.49 -4.63 -3.31
N ASN A 41 2.63 -4.02 -2.97
CA ASN A 41 3.57 -3.54 -3.97
C ASN A 41 4.30 -4.74 -4.59
N ILE A 42 3.99 -5.05 -5.86
CA ILE A 42 4.61 -6.13 -6.61
C ILE A 42 5.64 -5.54 -7.57
N ARG A 43 6.92 -5.78 -7.30
CA ARG A 43 8.01 -5.22 -8.08
C ARG A 43 7.83 -5.47 -9.57
N LYS A 44 7.73 -4.38 -10.35
CA LYS A 44 7.69 -4.37 -11.82
C LYS A 44 6.76 -5.43 -12.41
N LEU A 45 5.49 -5.47 -12.01
CA LEU A 45 4.51 -6.41 -12.55
C LEU A 45 4.22 -6.07 -14.02
N SER A 46 4.73 -6.87 -14.95
CA SER A 46 4.71 -6.60 -16.39
C SER A 46 4.46 -7.89 -17.19
N SER A 47 5.26 -8.20 -18.20
CA SER A 47 5.16 -9.43 -18.98
C SER A 47 5.26 -10.71 -18.12
N THR A 48 4.61 -11.78 -18.58
CA THR A 48 4.67 -13.10 -17.94
C THR A 48 5.96 -13.86 -18.24
N ARG A 49 6.75 -13.41 -19.24
CA ARG A 49 7.93 -14.12 -19.73
C ARG A 49 8.85 -14.44 -18.56
N SER A 50 8.95 -15.74 -18.29
CA SER A 50 9.72 -16.35 -17.21
C SER A 50 9.20 -16.15 -15.77
N ARG A 51 8.16 -15.35 -15.46
CA ARG A 51 7.66 -15.09 -14.08
C ARG A 51 6.44 -15.93 -13.62
N GLN A 52 6.11 -16.99 -14.34
CA GLN A 52 4.89 -17.77 -14.06
C GLN A 52 4.87 -18.39 -12.65
N THR A 53 5.99 -18.93 -12.19
CA THR A 53 6.10 -19.55 -10.85
C THR A 53 5.93 -18.52 -9.74
N GLU A 54 6.54 -17.34 -9.91
CA GLU A 54 6.42 -16.21 -9.00
C GLU A 54 4.99 -15.69 -8.93
N ILE A 55 4.33 -15.52 -10.07
CA ILE A 55 2.94 -15.08 -10.14
C ILE A 55 2.02 -16.12 -9.47
N ALA A 56 2.26 -17.41 -9.71
CA ALA A 56 1.50 -18.48 -9.04
C ALA A 56 1.71 -18.51 -7.52
N PHE A 57 2.91 -18.14 -7.04
CA PHE A 57 3.20 -17.95 -5.62
C PHE A 57 2.47 -16.73 -5.05
N MET A 58 2.57 -15.56 -5.70
CA MET A 58 1.90 -14.32 -5.26
C MET A 58 0.37 -14.50 -5.19
N ALA A 59 -0.22 -15.21 -6.15
CA ALA A 59 -1.64 -15.55 -6.15
C ALA A 59 -2.11 -16.30 -4.89
N ARG A 60 -1.21 -16.95 -4.13
CA ARG A 60 -1.56 -17.64 -2.88
C ARG A 60 -2.00 -16.67 -1.79
N PHE A 61 -1.37 -15.50 -1.72
CA PHE A 61 -1.79 -14.41 -0.84
C PHE A 61 -2.97 -13.67 -1.45
N CYS A 62 -2.84 -13.25 -2.71
CA CYS A 62 -3.82 -12.37 -3.34
C CYS A 62 -5.24 -12.98 -3.37
N ALA A 63 -5.36 -14.29 -3.58
CA ALA A 63 -6.66 -15.00 -3.60
C ALA A 63 -7.39 -15.03 -2.25
N ARG A 64 -6.70 -14.68 -1.16
CA ARG A 64 -7.28 -14.63 0.19
C ARG A 64 -7.85 -13.26 0.54
N CYS A 65 -7.54 -12.23 -0.24
CA CYS A 65 -8.09 -10.89 -0.07
C CYS A 65 -9.44 -10.78 -0.77
N ASP A 66 -10.39 -10.11 -0.11
CA ASP A 66 -11.66 -9.71 -0.69
C ASP A 66 -11.56 -8.37 -1.41
N LEU A 67 -10.70 -7.46 -0.94
CA LEU A 67 -10.23 -6.27 -1.65
C LEU A 67 -8.71 -6.22 -1.58
N LEU A 68 -8.05 -5.96 -2.70
CA LEU A 68 -6.60 -5.91 -2.78
C LEU A 68 -6.13 -4.74 -3.65
N ALA A 69 -5.33 -3.85 -3.07
CA ALA A 69 -4.61 -2.82 -3.79
C ALA A 69 -3.26 -3.36 -4.29
N ILE A 70 -2.98 -3.23 -5.60
CA ILE A 70 -1.70 -3.61 -6.21
C ILE A 70 -1.00 -2.34 -6.73
N GLN A 71 0.30 -2.23 -6.46
CA GLN A 71 1.17 -1.16 -6.97
C GLN A 71 2.25 -1.71 -7.92
N GLU A 72 3.00 -0.81 -8.57
CA GLU A 72 4.11 -1.12 -9.49
C GLU A 72 3.75 -1.91 -10.77
N ILE A 73 2.49 -1.82 -11.21
CA ILE A 73 2.02 -2.44 -12.44
C ILE A 73 2.58 -1.64 -13.62
N GLN A 74 3.29 -2.29 -14.53
CA GLN A 74 3.93 -1.62 -15.66
C GLN A 74 2.95 -1.44 -16.84
N ASP A 75 3.47 -0.93 -17.97
CA ASP A 75 2.68 -0.71 -19.19
C ASP A 75 2.00 -1.99 -19.74
N ASN A 76 2.65 -3.15 -19.65
CA ASN A 76 2.10 -4.44 -20.08
C ASN A 76 1.33 -5.12 -18.94
N LEU A 77 0.03 -5.40 -19.15
CA LEU A 77 -0.87 -6.01 -18.17
C LEU A 77 -0.90 -7.54 -18.14
N GLU A 78 -0.15 -8.25 -18.98
CA GLU A 78 -0.17 -9.72 -19.05
C GLU A 78 0.08 -10.38 -17.69
N GLY A 79 1.04 -9.88 -16.89
CA GLY A 79 1.35 -10.42 -15.57
C GLY A 79 0.23 -10.19 -14.56
N LEU A 80 -0.50 -9.08 -14.68
CA LEU A 80 -1.67 -8.80 -13.85
C LEU A 80 -2.83 -9.73 -14.21
N HIS A 81 -3.09 -9.95 -15.49
CA HIS A 81 -4.11 -10.90 -15.93
C HIS A 81 -3.76 -12.33 -15.50
N LEU A 82 -2.51 -12.75 -15.66
CA LEU A 82 -2.07 -14.06 -15.17
C LEU A 82 -2.21 -14.18 -13.65
N LEU A 83 -1.96 -13.11 -12.89
CA LEU A 83 -2.18 -13.11 -11.44
C LEU A 83 -3.65 -13.41 -11.12
N ILE A 84 -4.58 -12.74 -11.79
CA ILE A 84 -6.03 -12.95 -11.62
C ILE A 84 -6.44 -14.37 -12.02
N ASP A 85 -5.93 -14.90 -13.14
CA ASP A 85 -6.19 -16.28 -13.55
C ASP A 85 -5.73 -17.28 -12.47
N ARG A 86 -4.55 -17.05 -11.90
CA ARG A 86 -4.00 -17.87 -10.80
C ARG A 86 -4.75 -17.68 -9.50
N MET A 87 -5.37 -16.52 -9.26
CA MET A 87 -6.26 -16.30 -8.12
C MET A 87 -7.59 -17.04 -8.30
N ASN A 88 -8.21 -16.97 -9.48
CA ASN A 88 -9.43 -17.71 -9.81
C ASN A 88 -9.23 -19.23 -9.68
N ALA A 89 -8.05 -19.74 -10.06
CA ALA A 89 -7.72 -21.15 -9.89
C ALA A 89 -7.55 -21.61 -8.41
N ARG A 90 -7.58 -20.67 -7.44
CA ARG A 90 -7.40 -20.93 -6.00
C ARG A 90 -8.69 -20.88 -5.21
N VAL A 91 -9.81 -20.60 -5.87
CA VAL A 91 -11.13 -20.45 -5.25
C VAL A 91 -12.12 -21.37 -5.97
N ALA A 92 -13.23 -21.72 -5.32
CA ALA A 92 -14.16 -22.71 -5.87
C ALA A 92 -14.98 -22.15 -7.05
N GLY A 93 -15.34 -20.85 -6.99
CA GLY A 93 -16.11 -20.20 -8.03
C GLY A 93 -15.26 -19.80 -9.24
N ARG A 94 -15.92 -19.69 -10.38
CA ARG A 94 -15.31 -19.20 -11.63
C ARG A 94 -15.50 -17.69 -11.71
N ASP A 95 -14.45 -16.98 -12.15
CA ASP A 95 -14.49 -15.54 -12.39
C ASP A 95 -14.94 -14.72 -11.15
N GLU A 96 -14.42 -15.11 -9.98
CA GLU A 96 -14.76 -14.55 -8.67
C GLU A 96 -14.20 -13.13 -8.47
N PHE A 97 -13.11 -12.80 -9.17
CA PHE A 97 -12.38 -11.56 -8.99
C PHE A 97 -12.67 -10.55 -10.09
N GLY A 98 -13.09 -9.35 -9.69
CA GLY A 98 -13.16 -8.17 -10.55
C GLY A 98 -11.84 -7.39 -10.50
N LEU A 99 -11.62 -6.57 -11.54
CA LEU A 99 -10.42 -5.75 -11.70
C LEU A 99 -10.82 -4.32 -12.07
N VAL A 100 -10.17 -3.35 -11.43
CA VAL A 100 -10.14 -1.94 -11.87
C VAL A 100 -8.69 -1.50 -11.91
N VAL A 101 -8.28 -0.83 -12.99
CA VAL A 101 -6.88 -0.40 -13.19
C VAL A 101 -6.87 1.08 -13.57
N SER A 102 -5.95 1.84 -12.98
CA SER A 102 -5.67 3.22 -13.38
C SER A 102 -4.99 3.26 -14.76
N ASP A 103 -4.93 4.43 -15.37
CA ASP A 103 -3.97 4.64 -16.45
C ASP A 103 -2.55 4.87 -15.90
N THR A 104 -1.55 4.93 -16.79
CA THR A 104 -0.14 5.09 -16.42
C THR A 104 0.15 6.49 -15.90
N THR A 105 0.85 6.55 -14.78
CA THR A 105 1.44 7.76 -14.21
C THR A 105 2.96 7.63 -14.16
N GLY A 106 3.69 8.68 -13.78
CA GLY A 106 5.16 8.63 -13.59
C GLY A 106 6.00 8.75 -14.88
N LYS A 107 5.38 8.95 -16.05
CA LYS A 107 6.08 9.29 -17.30
C LYS A 107 5.41 10.44 -18.04
N VAL A 108 6.22 11.20 -18.77
CA VAL A 108 5.73 12.13 -19.80
C VAL A 108 5.55 11.34 -21.10
N PRO A 109 4.40 11.43 -21.80
CA PRO A 109 4.21 10.78 -23.09
C PRO A 109 5.35 11.09 -24.06
N GLY A 110 5.89 10.05 -24.70
CA GLY A 110 7.03 10.17 -25.64
C GLY A 110 8.41 10.33 -24.98
N LYS A 111 8.51 10.36 -23.65
CA LYS A 111 9.80 10.40 -22.92
C LYS A 111 10.05 9.11 -22.16
N SER A 112 11.33 8.80 -21.93
CA SER A 112 11.73 7.73 -21.01
C SER A 112 11.29 8.07 -19.58
N GLY A 113 10.73 7.10 -18.87
CA GLY A 113 10.31 7.22 -17.49
C GLY A 113 9.86 5.89 -16.93
N MET A 114 9.61 5.84 -15.63
CA MET A 114 9.06 4.66 -14.96
C MET A 114 7.53 4.80 -14.91
N ALA A 115 6.87 4.27 -15.93
CA ALA A 115 5.43 4.25 -16.02
C ALA A 115 4.84 3.19 -15.10
N GLU A 116 3.91 3.60 -14.25
CA GLU A 116 3.24 2.69 -13.32
C GLU A 116 1.74 2.91 -13.31
N ARG A 117 1.01 1.82 -13.10
CA ARG A 117 -0.41 1.76 -12.84
C ARG A 117 -0.65 1.23 -11.44
N LEU A 118 -1.82 1.57 -10.95
CA LEU A 118 -2.38 1.09 -9.70
C LEU A 118 -3.63 0.27 -10.04
N ALA A 119 -3.89 -0.79 -9.29
CA ALA A 119 -5.10 -1.58 -9.49
C ALA A 119 -5.78 -1.96 -8.18
N PHE A 120 -7.07 -2.21 -8.28
CA PHE A 120 -7.85 -2.92 -7.29
C PHE A 120 -8.31 -4.26 -7.87
N ILE A 121 -8.08 -5.33 -7.12
CA ILE A 121 -8.70 -6.63 -7.35
C ILE A 121 -9.70 -6.85 -6.22
N TYR A 122 -10.93 -7.27 -6.54
CA TYR A 122 -11.97 -7.44 -5.53
C TYR A 122 -12.82 -8.68 -5.79
N ARG A 123 -13.28 -9.35 -4.74
CA ARG A 123 -14.15 -10.53 -4.87
C ARG A 123 -15.61 -10.09 -5.05
N LYS A 124 -16.16 -10.32 -6.25
CA LYS A 124 -17.45 -9.74 -6.72
C LYS A 124 -18.64 -10.06 -5.82
N HIS A 125 -18.66 -11.23 -5.19
CA HIS A 125 -19.77 -11.68 -4.32
C HIS A 125 -19.73 -11.06 -2.92
N ARG A 126 -18.57 -10.53 -2.53
CA ARG A 126 -18.31 -10.04 -1.18
C ARG A 126 -18.12 -8.53 -1.14
N ILE A 127 -17.72 -7.93 -2.26
CA ILE A 127 -17.52 -6.50 -2.43
C ILE A 127 -18.12 -6.09 -3.77
N ARG A 128 -18.98 -5.08 -3.75
CA ARG A 128 -19.56 -4.49 -4.95
C ARG A 128 -18.80 -3.22 -5.30
N ARG A 129 -18.39 -3.11 -6.57
CA ARG A 129 -17.85 -1.87 -7.11
C ARG A 129 -19.02 -0.93 -7.41
N MET A 130 -18.94 0.30 -6.91
CA MET A 130 -19.87 1.38 -7.23
C MET A 130 -19.40 2.13 -8.48
N ASP A 131 -20.13 3.16 -8.90
CA ASP A 131 -19.88 3.82 -10.19
C ASP A 131 -18.59 4.63 -10.25
N MET A 132 -18.16 5.21 -9.12
CA MET A 132 -17.00 6.11 -9.10
C MET A 132 -15.68 5.33 -9.24
N ALA A 133 -14.94 5.63 -10.30
CA ALA A 133 -13.52 5.33 -10.46
C ALA A 133 -12.83 6.60 -11.02
N SER A 134 -11.76 7.05 -10.38
CA SER A 134 -11.09 8.33 -10.67
C SER A 134 -9.70 8.33 -10.06
N ASP A 135 -8.94 9.41 -10.26
CA ASP A 135 -7.69 9.66 -9.54
C ASP A 135 -7.83 10.88 -8.61
N ILE A 136 -6.99 10.96 -7.58
CA ILE A 136 -6.91 12.14 -6.71
C ILE A 136 -6.19 13.26 -7.44
N THR A 137 -6.88 14.37 -7.65
CA THR A 137 -6.29 15.59 -8.20
C THR A 137 -6.30 16.72 -7.18
N ILE A 138 -5.28 17.58 -7.23
CA ILE A 138 -5.29 18.87 -6.55
C ILE A 138 -5.73 19.93 -7.56
N ASP A 139 -6.65 20.81 -7.14
CA ASP A 139 -7.11 21.90 -8.01
C ASP A 139 -5.93 22.81 -8.38
N ARG A 140 -5.88 23.22 -9.65
CA ARG A 140 -4.81 24.08 -10.17
C ARG A 140 -4.66 25.38 -9.39
N SER A 141 -5.76 25.93 -8.86
CA SER A 141 -5.74 27.20 -8.12
C SER A 141 -4.96 27.05 -6.83
N ALA A 142 -5.12 25.92 -6.13
CA ALA A 142 -4.34 25.62 -4.93
C ALA A 142 -2.84 25.47 -5.23
N VAL A 143 -2.49 24.89 -6.40
CA VAL A 143 -1.10 24.81 -6.86
C VAL A 143 -0.55 26.20 -7.15
N TYR A 144 -1.28 27.03 -7.90
CA TYR A 144 -0.86 28.40 -8.23
C TYR A 144 -0.73 29.27 -6.98
N GLU A 145 -1.65 29.18 -6.03
CA GLU A 145 -1.58 29.89 -4.76
C GLU A 145 -0.32 29.52 -3.98
N SER A 146 0.07 28.23 -3.92
CA SER A 146 1.33 27.83 -3.29
C SER A 146 2.54 28.36 -4.03
N LEU A 147 2.53 28.34 -5.37
CA LEU A 147 3.63 28.89 -6.18
C LEU A 147 3.82 30.40 -5.95
N PHE A 148 2.73 31.15 -5.87
CA PHE A 148 2.79 32.61 -5.67
C PHE A 148 3.12 32.98 -4.23
N ARG A 149 2.52 32.30 -3.24
CA ARG A 149 2.80 32.57 -1.83
C ARG A 149 4.25 32.28 -1.46
N ASP A 150 4.81 31.21 -2.03
CA ASP A 150 6.13 30.70 -1.68
C ASP A 150 7.16 30.98 -2.80
N SER A 151 6.94 32.04 -3.59
CA SER A 151 7.71 32.33 -4.82
C SER A 151 9.20 32.53 -4.60
N GLU A 152 9.59 33.12 -3.46
CA GLU A 152 11.00 33.29 -3.09
C GLU A 152 11.69 31.94 -2.87
N ALA A 153 11.02 31.00 -2.19
CA ALA A 153 11.55 29.66 -1.97
C ALA A 153 11.68 28.88 -3.29
N PHE A 154 10.71 29.03 -4.21
CA PHE A 154 10.79 28.42 -5.54
C PHE A 154 11.94 29.00 -6.36
N THR A 155 12.17 30.31 -6.27
CA THR A 155 13.28 30.99 -6.96
C THR A 155 14.62 30.48 -6.44
N ALA A 156 14.80 30.43 -5.12
CA ALA A 156 16.02 29.90 -4.50
C ALA A 156 16.27 28.43 -4.90
N ALA A 157 15.23 27.57 -4.85
CA ALA A 157 15.37 26.17 -5.26
C ALA A 157 15.72 26.02 -6.75
N TYR A 158 15.25 26.93 -7.60
CA TYR A 158 15.58 26.95 -9.02
C TYR A 158 17.03 27.40 -9.27
N GLU A 159 17.51 28.39 -8.53
CA GLU A 159 18.91 28.83 -8.57
C GLU A 159 19.87 27.73 -8.13
N ASP A 160 19.57 27.04 -7.02
CA ASP A 160 20.31 25.88 -6.55
C ASP A 160 20.36 24.78 -7.61
N TYR A 161 19.20 24.44 -8.21
CA TYR A 161 19.13 23.44 -9.27
C TYR A 161 19.95 23.84 -10.49
N ARG A 162 19.93 25.13 -10.88
CA ARG A 162 20.70 25.63 -12.00
C ARG A 162 22.20 25.52 -11.75
N SER A 163 22.67 25.88 -10.55
CA SER A 163 24.07 25.70 -10.16
C SER A 163 24.47 24.22 -10.20
N ASP A 164 23.67 23.35 -9.58
CA ASP A 164 23.86 21.88 -9.63
C ASP A 164 23.91 21.35 -11.08
N MET A 165 23.19 22.02 -11.98
CA MET A 165 23.08 21.64 -13.38
C MET A 165 24.31 22.09 -14.19
N ASP A 166 24.81 23.29 -13.92
CA ASP A 166 26.06 23.79 -14.49
C ASP A 166 27.23 22.89 -14.09
N ASP A 167 27.32 22.49 -12.81
CA ASP A 167 28.34 21.55 -12.33
C ASP A 167 28.31 20.21 -13.07
N PHE A 168 27.11 19.67 -13.37
CA PHE A 168 26.99 18.43 -14.13
C PHE A 168 27.39 18.61 -15.60
N LEU A 169 27.01 19.71 -16.23
CA LEU A 169 27.39 19.99 -17.62
C LEU A 169 28.90 20.23 -17.76
N ASN A 170 29.55 20.76 -16.73
CA ASN A 170 31.00 20.95 -16.64
C ASN A 170 31.76 19.68 -16.19
N ASN A 171 31.07 18.56 -15.97
CA ASN A 171 31.62 17.30 -15.44
C ASN A 171 32.22 17.39 -14.01
N GLU A 172 31.86 18.42 -13.26
CA GLU A 172 32.19 18.56 -11.83
C GLU A 172 31.26 17.71 -10.96
N ARG A 173 30.10 17.32 -11.51
CA ARG A 173 29.14 16.41 -10.92
C ARG A 173 28.87 15.21 -11.84
N SER A 174 28.89 13.99 -11.27
CA SER A 174 28.71 12.74 -12.03
C SER A 174 27.26 12.34 -12.33
N THR A 175 26.29 12.90 -11.59
CA THR A 175 24.88 12.53 -11.70
C THR A 175 24.02 13.73 -12.06
N LYS A 176 23.13 13.55 -13.03
CA LYS A 176 22.21 14.60 -13.45
C LYS A 176 21.33 15.01 -12.25
N PRO A 177 21.34 16.27 -11.82
CA PRO A 177 20.47 16.74 -10.75
C PRO A 177 19.02 16.69 -11.19
N THR A 178 18.14 16.61 -10.20
CA THR A 178 16.69 16.65 -10.35
C THR A 178 16.18 17.87 -9.61
N PHE A 179 15.33 18.67 -10.27
CA PHE A 179 14.68 19.80 -9.62
C PHE A 179 13.72 19.26 -8.55
N ARG A 180 13.79 19.86 -7.36
CA ARG A 180 12.94 19.50 -6.22
C ARG A 180 12.18 20.74 -5.79
N PRO A 181 10.85 20.77 -5.95
CA PRO A 181 10.09 21.92 -5.52
C PRO A 181 10.12 22.02 -3.98
N PRO A 182 10.21 23.24 -3.42
CA PRO A 182 10.18 23.45 -1.98
C PRO A 182 8.84 23.09 -1.34
N ASN A 183 7.77 23.04 -2.14
CA ASN A 183 6.42 22.65 -1.75
C ASN A 183 5.83 21.61 -2.70
N PHE A 184 4.76 20.95 -2.27
CA PHE A 184 4.01 20.02 -3.11
C PHE A 184 3.49 20.73 -4.38
N VAL A 185 3.70 20.11 -5.55
CA VAL A 185 3.18 20.59 -6.84
C VAL A 185 2.19 19.59 -7.41
N ASN A 186 2.59 18.32 -7.50
CA ASN A 186 1.75 17.21 -7.94
C ASN A 186 2.34 15.90 -7.40
N PHE A 187 1.52 14.86 -7.32
CA PHE A 187 1.97 13.51 -7.03
C PHE A 187 2.81 12.98 -8.20
N ILE A 188 3.92 12.31 -7.90
CA ILE A 188 4.72 11.61 -8.92
C ILE A 188 3.93 10.46 -9.55
N ARG A 189 3.08 9.81 -8.74
CA ARG A 189 2.10 8.78 -9.11
C ARG A 189 0.79 9.15 -8.48
N THR A 190 -0.16 9.58 -9.30
CA THR A 190 -1.47 10.03 -8.84
C THR A 190 -2.21 8.88 -8.14
N PRO A 191 -2.65 9.04 -6.88
CA PRO A 191 -3.40 8.00 -6.19
C PRO A 191 -4.70 7.65 -6.94
N HIS A 192 -4.94 6.36 -7.13
CA HIS A 192 -6.10 5.84 -7.83
C HIS A 192 -7.24 5.56 -6.86
N THR A 193 -8.47 5.92 -7.23
CA THR A 193 -9.64 5.86 -6.34
C THR A 193 -10.82 5.14 -6.97
N VAL A 194 -11.47 4.29 -6.19
CA VAL A 194 -12.67 3.55 -6.62
C VAL A 194 -13.65 3.44 -5.45
N ALA A 195 -14.93 3.71 -5.69
CA ALA A 195 -15.97 3.51 -4.68
C ALA A 195 -16.39 2.03 -4.62
N PHE A 196 -16.53 1.52 -3.41
CA PHE A 196 -16.93 0.15 -3.12
C PHE A 196 -18.00 0.11 -2.02
N GLU A 197 -18.75 -0.98 -2.03
CA GLU A 197 -19.73 -1.34 -1.02
C GLU A 197 -19.39 -2.74 -0.48
N ILE A 198 -19.37 -2.87 0.84
CA ILE A 198 -19.45 -4.15 1.55
C ILE A 198 -20.93 -4.43 1.83
N PRO A 199 -21.54 -5.42 1.15
CA PRO A 199 -22.90 -5.83 1.44
C PRO A 199 -22.98 -6.42 2.85
N ALA A 200 -23.98 -6.01 3.60
CA ALA A 200 -24.27 -6.54 4.93
C ALA A 200 -25.17 -7.78 4.89
N ALA A 201 -25.31 -8.46 6.04
CA ALA A 201 -26.30 -9.51 6.28
C ALA A 201 -27.38 -9.04 7.28
N ASN A 202 -28.40 -9.87 7.51
CA ASN A 202 -29.42 -9.71 8.56
C ASN A 202 -30.04 -8.30 8.64
N ASP A 203 -30.48 -7.76 7.50
CA ASP A 203 -31.09 -6.42 7.35
C ASP A 203 -30.23 -5.23 7.82
N ALA A 204 -28.96 -5.46 8.19
CA ALA A 204 -28.05 -4.38 8.52
C ALA A 204 -27.72 -3.55 7.27
N PRO A 205 -27.45 -2.24 7.41
CA PRO A 205 -27.07 -1.41 6.28
C PRO A 205 -25.65 -1.75 5.81
N PRO A 206 -25.36 -1.66 4.49
CA PRO A 206 -24.02 -1.88 3.98
C PRO A 206 -23.02 -0.83 4.50
N ILE A 207 -21.74 -1.10 4.29
CA ILE A 207 -20.66 -0.12 4.47
C ILE A 207 -20.20 0.31 3.08
N THR A 208 -20.32 1.60 2.77
CA THR A 208 -19.75 2.18 1.55
C THR A 208 -18.50 2.97 1.87
N PHE A 209 -17.52 2.91 0.97
CA PHE A 209 -16.27 3.64 1.09
C PHE A 209 -15.64 3.93 -0.27
N THR A 210 -14.81 4.96 -0.33
CA THR A 210 -13.86 5.15 -1.43
C THR A 210 -12.55 4.47 -1.06
N ALA A 211 -12.10 3.49 -1.83
CA ALA A 211 -10.74 2.97 -1.70
C ALA A 211 -9.77 3.88 -2.46
N VAL A 212 -8.62 4.16 -1.86
CA VAL A 212 -7.52 4.95 -2.43
C VAL A 212 -6.29 4.07 -2.45
N ASN A 213 -5.78 3.78 -3.65
CA ASN A 213 -4.51 3.09 -3.87
C ASN A 213 -3.44 4.15 -4.07
N ALA A 214 -2.40 4.16 -3.24
CA ALA A 214 -1.31 5.13 -3.34
C ALA A 214 0.06 4.44 -3.42
N HIS A 215 0.96 5.02 -4.22
CA HIS A 215 2.37 4.64 -4.26
C HIS A 215 3.20 5.93 -4.22
N LEU A 216 3.47 6.43 -3.01
CA LEU A 216 4.11 7.73 -2.82
C LEU A 216 5.59 7.70 -3.22
N ILE A 217 6.20 8.87 -3.34
CA ILE A 217 7.61 9.02 -3.69
C ILE A 217 8.52 8.40 -2.62
N TYR A 218 9.52 7.59 -3.03
CA TYR A 218 10.60 7.11 -2.14
C TYR A 218 11.69 8.17 -1.95
N GLY A 219 11.65 9.32 -2.62
CA GLY A 219 12.74 10.31 -2.75
C GLY A 219 13.33 10.89 -1.45
N LYS A 220 13.75 12.16 -1.46
CA LYS A 220 14.26 12.77 -0.21
C LYS A 220 13.12 12.86 0.80
N MET A 221 13.46 12.81 2.09
CA MET A 221 12.48 12.87 3.19
C MET A 221 11.50 14.04 3.04
N THR A 222 11.98 15.20 2.59
CA THR A 222 11.14 16.38 2.34
C THR A 222 10.06 16.13 1.29
N GLU A 223 10.39 15.46 0.17
CA GLU A 223 9.43 15.12 -0.88
C GLU A 223 8.42 14.07 -0.38
N ARG A 224 8.89 13.08 0.39
CA ARG A 224 7.99 12.07 1.00
C ARG A 224 6.97 12.72 1.92
N LEU A 225 7.42 13.63 2.78
CA LEU A 225 6.56 14.36 3.72
C LEU A 225 5.57 15.26 2.97
N GLN A 226 6.01 15.96 1.92
CA GLN A 226 5.11 16.78 1.09
C GLN A 226 3.97 15.96 0.48
N GLU A 227 4.26 14.80 -0.13
CA GLU A 227 3.22 13.94 -0.71
C GLU A 227 2.32 13.33 0.38
N PHE A 228 2.92 12.83 1.46
CA PHE A 228 2.17 12.21 2.56
C PHE A 228 1.23 13.22 3.23
N ASP A 229 1.74 14.38 3.62
CA ASP A 229 0.96 15.42 4.32
C ASP A 229 -0.16 15.96 3.43
N THR A 230 0.12 16.16 2.13
CA THR A 230 -0.88 16.59 1.14
C THR A 230 -1.98 15.54 1.00
N LEU A 231 -1.63 14.27 0.86
CA LEU A 231 -2.59 13.18 0.76
C LEU A 231 -3.44 13.09 2.05
N MET A 232 -2.81 13.08 3.22
CA MET A 232 -3.51 13.03 4.51
C MET A 232 -4.50 14.18 4.68
N SER A 233 -4.09 15.40 4.38
CA SER A 233 -4.93 16.59 4.45
C SER A 233 -6.09 16.53 3.45
N TRP A 234 -5.83 16.09 2.21
CA TRP A 234 -6.86 15.94 1.19
C TRP A 234 -7.93 14.93 1.63
N LEU A 235 -7.52 13.74 2.09
CA LEU A 235 -8.44 12.68 2.52
C LEU A 235 -9.30 13.12 3.71
N ALA A 236 -8.69 13.76 4.72
CA ALA A 236 -9.41 14.25 5.89
C ALA A 236 -10.41 15.37 5.53
N ASN A 237 -10.02 16.32 4.67
CA ASN A 237 -10.93 17.36 4.18
C ASN A 237 -12.05 16.82 3.31
N ARG A 238 -11.81 15.76 2.52
CA ARG A 238 -12.87 15.08 1.77
C ARG A 238 -13.86 14.43 2.72
N VAL A 239 -13.39 13.65 3.70
CA VAL A 239 -14.25 13.01 4.71
C VAL A 239 -15.00 14.02 5.58
N LYS A 240 -14.48 15.23 5.82
CA LYS A 240 -15.25 16.32 6.46
C LYS A 240 -16.53 16.66 5.68
N ASN A 241 -16.50 16.50 4.36
CA ASN A 241 -17.61 16.74 3.43
C ASN A 241 -18.40 15.45 3.11
N GLU A 242 -18.39 14.45 4.00
CA GLU A 242 -19.03 13.13 3.84
C GLU A 242 -20.44 13.13 3.23
N LYS A 243 -21.27 14.14 3.56
CA LYS A 243 -22.66 14.24 3.10
C LYS A 243 -22.79 14.44 1.58
N ASN A 244 -21.74 14.93 0.94
CA ASN A 244 -21.70 15.22 -0.51
C ASN A 244 -20.85 14.19 -1.28
N MET A 245 -20.33 13.16 -0.60
CA MET A 245 -19.50 12.14 -1.21
C MET A 245 -20.34 10.95 -1.69
N VAL A 246 -19.84 10.26 -2.72
CA VAL A 246 -20.42 8.98 -3.19
C VAL A 246 -20.42 7.92 -2.09
N ALA A 247 -19.42 7.98 -1.20
CA ALA A 247 -19.35 7.17 0.01
C ALA A 247 -18.79 8.00 1.18
N PRO A 248 -19.29 7.82 2.42
CA PRO A 248 -18.93 8.67 3.55
C PRO A 248 -17.58 8.33 4.19
N ASN A 249 -16.99 7.18 3.82
CA ASN A 249 -15.74 6.67 4.36
C ASN A 249 -14.67 6.61 3.26
N ILE A 250 -13.39 6.66 3.65
CA ILE A 250 -12.26 6.42 2.75
C ILE A 250 -11.31 5.40 3.37
N LEU A 251 -10.87 4.42 2.57
CA LEU A 251 -9.81 3.47 2.92
C LEU A 251 -8.59 3.79 2.07
N LEU A 252 -7.46 4.10 2.69
CA LEU A 252 -6.17 4.29 2.03
C LEU A 252 -5.38 2.98 2.09
N LEU A 253 -4.91 2.48 0.97
CA LEU A 253 -4.10 1.27 0.86
C LEU A 253 -2.89 1.54 -0.03
N GLY A 254 -1.70 1.15 0.40
CA GLY A 254 -0.55 1.24 -0.49
C GLY A 254 0.79 1.40 0.20
N ASP A 255 1.82 1.51 -0.63
CA ASP A 255 3.15 1.93 -0.22
C ASP A 255 3.19 3.45 -0.10
N LEU A 256 3.08 3.94 1.14
CA LEU A 256 3.10 5.36 1.43
C LEU A 256 4.52 5.90 1.62
N ASN A 257 5.53 5.05 1.55
CA ASN A 257 6.91 5.41 1.87
C ASN A 257 7.04 6.15 3.23
N LEU A 258 6.09 5.87 4.14
CA LEU A 258 6.01 6.49 5.46
C LEU A 258 7.20 6.01 6.30
N ASP A 259 8.11 6.92 6.61
CA ASP A 259 9.27 6.56 7.42
C ASP A 259 8.85 6.26 8.87
N PHE A 260 8.80 4.97 9.17
CA PHE A 260 8.49 4.41 10.47
C PHE A 260 9.61 3.44 10.91
N ASN A 261 10.87 3.82 10.67
CA ASN A 261 12.02 2.99 11.02
C ASN A 261 12.34 3.00 12.53
N LYS A 262 11.94 4.05 13.27
CA LYS A 262 12.18 4.25 14.70
C LYS A 262 10.85 4.42 15.44
N PRO A 263 10.10 3.33 15.69
CA PRO A 263 8.76 3.41 16.27
C PRO A 263 8.67 4.16 17.60
N SER A 264 9.72 4.15 18.43
CA SER A 264 9.76 4.89 19.70
C SER A 264 9.61 6.40 19.52
N THR A 265 10.11 6.97 18.42
CA THR A 265 10.00 8.39 18.09
C THR A 265 8.93 8.67 17.04
N ASP A 266 8.76 7.77 16.07
CA ASP A 266 7.84 7.96 14.96
C ASP A 266 6.38 7.81 15.38
N ARG A 267 6.06 6.85 16.25
CA ARG A 267 4.68 6.63 16.69
C ARG A 267 4.11 7.84 17.44
N PRO A 268 4.79 8.44 18.44
CA PRO A 268 4.32 9.67 19.07
C PRO A 268 4.20 10.85 18.09
N ARG A 269 5.13 10.97 17.13
CA ARG A 269 5.10 12.03 16.11
C ARG A 269 3.87 11.89 15.20
N ILE A 270 3.61 10.70 14.68
CA ILE A 270 2.47 10.41 13.81
C ILE A 270 1.15 10.57 14.58
N ASP A 271 1.08 10.10 15.82
CA ASP A 271 -0.10 10.29 16.68
C ASP A 271 -0.40 11.79 16.92
N LYS A 272 0.64 12.60 17.19
CA LYS A 272 0.49 14.05 17.30
C LYS A 272 -0.03 14.65 16.00
N GLN A 273 0.52 14.23 14.86
CA GLN A 273 0.08 14.72 13.54
C GLN A 273 -1.39 14.38 13.27
N ILE A 274 -1.81 13.13 13.52
CA ILE A 274 -3.21 12.70 13.37
C ILE A 274 -4.13 13.48 14.31
N LYS A 275 -3.73 13.71 15.57
CA LYS A 275 -4.50 14.50 16.54
C LYS A 275 -4.64 15.97 16.11
N THR A 276 -3.58 16.57 15.58
CA THR A 276 -3.61 17.92 15.00
C THR A 276 -4.58 17.96 13.82
N LEU A 277 -4.45 17.03 12.88
CA LEU A 277 -5.33 16.95 11.71
C LEU A 277 -6.80 16.78 12.11
N ASN A 278 -7.08 15.93 13.11
CA ASN A 278 -8.42 15.76 13.66
C ASN A 278 -8.96 17.06 14.28
N LYS A 279 -8.12 17.77 15.04
CA LYS A 279 -8.48 19.05 15.67
C LYS A 279 -8.79 20.12 14.61
N ASP A 280 -7.90 20.29 13.65
CA ASP A 280 -7.97 21.39 12.68
C ASP A 280 -9.12 21.18 11.69
N ILE A 281 -9.36 19.94 11.27
CA ILE A 281 -10.38 19.63 10.26
C ILE A 281 -11.73 19.33 10.92
N PHE A 282 -11.78 18.53 11.99
CA PHE A 282 -13.03 18.05 12.60
C PHE A 282 -13.38 18.75 13.92
N GLY A 283 -12.58 19.73 14.36
CA GLY A 283 -12.85 20.59 15.51
C GLY A 283 -12.39 20.03 16.87
N ARG A 284 -11.92 18.77 16.94
CA ARG A 284 -11.39 18.16 18.17
C ARG A 284 -10.37 17.06 17.88
N ALA A 285 -9.32 16.99 18.69
CA ALA A 285 -8.26 15.99 18.54
C ALA A 285 -8.78 14.55 18.71
N THR A 286 -9.81 14.35 19.54
CA THR A 286 -10.45 13.05 19.84
C THR A 286 -11.62 12.75 18.90
N ALA A 287 -11.61 13.29 17.67
CA ALA A 287 -12.62 12.95 16.68
C ALA A 287 -12.54 11.46 16.28
N ASN A 288 -11.37 10.84 16.42
CA ASN A 288 -11.10 9.42 16.13
C ASN A 288 -11.53 9.02 14.71
N ARG A 289 -11.36 9.94 13.75
CA ARG A 289 -11.79 9.77 12.35
C ARG A 289 -10.68 9.27 11.43
N ILE A 290 -9.46 9.11 11.93
CA ILE A 290 -8.29 8.70 11.17
C ILE A 290 -7.57 7.63 11.97
N TYR A 291 -7.30 6.47 11.36
CA TYR A 291 -6.65 5.34 12.02
C TYR A 291 -5.72 4.55 11.09
N PHE A 292 -4.58 4.12 11.61
CA PHE A 292 -3.57 3.32 10.92
C PHE A 292 -3.13 2.16 11.84
N PRO A 293 -3.59 0.92 11.65
CA PRO A 293 -3.18 -0.20 12.50
C PRO A 293 -1.68 -0.54 12.44
N PHE A 294 -1.01 -0.31 11.31
CA PHE A 294 0.39 -0.72 11.13
C PHE A 294 1.41 0.15 11.86
N ILE A 295 0.98 1.26 12.48
CA ILE A 295 1.81 2.04 13.41
C ILE A 295 1.63 1.59 14.88
N ASP A 296 0.73 0.64 15.15
CA ASP A 296 0.53 0.07 16.48
C ASP A 296 1.29 -1.25 16.64
N LYS A 297 1.55 -1.64 17.89
CA LYS A 297 2.07 -2.97 18.21
C LYS A 297 0.97 -4.00 17.99
N HIS A 298 1.27 -5.07 17.26
CA HIS A 298 0.34 -6.17 17.09
C HIS A 298 0.13 -6.89 18.42
N HIS A 299 -1.12 -7.17 18.76
CA HIS A 299 -1.57 -7.72 20.04
C HIS A 299 -0.89 -9.06 20.41
N VAL A 300 -0.72 -9.99 19.46
CA VAL A 300 -0.07 -11.29 19.71
C VAL A 300 1.43 -11.13 19.87
N SER A 301 2.08 -10.44 18.93
CA SER A 301 3.55 -10.38 18.91
C SER A 301 4.15 -9.34 19.87
N GLY A 302 3.35 -8.36 20.30
CA GLY A 302 3.80 -7.19 21.06
C GLY A 302 4.77 -6.28 20.30
N LYS A 303 4.90 -6.45 18.98
CA LYS A 303 5.87 -5.77 18.12
C LYS A 303 5.19 -4.96 17.03
N TYR A 304 5.90 -3.93 16.56
CA TYR A 304 5.54 -3.24 15.33
C TYR A 304 5.88 -4.13 14.14
N PHE A 305 4.95 -4.26 13.20
CA PHE A 305 5.26 -4.96 11.96
C PHE A 305 6.23 -4.15 11.11
N ARG A 306 7.10 -4.86 10.39
CA ARG A 306 7.95 -4.31 9.33
C ARG A 306 7.42 -4.82 8.01
N THR A 307 7.32 -3.93 7.02
CA THR A 307 6.78 -4.29 5.70
C THR A 307 7.88 -4.42 4.66
N THR A 308 9.08 -3.88 4.92
CA THR A 308 10.23 -4.08 4.01
C THR A 308 10.91 -5.42 4.24
N ALA A 309 11.41 -6.02 3.17
CA ALA A 309 12.10 -7.31 3.22
C ALA A 309 13.38 -7.29 4.08
N ARG A 310 13.89 -6.10 4.38
CA ARG A 310 15.06 -5.87 5.23
C ARG A 310 14.71 -5.75 6.72
N TYR A 311 13.42 -5.74 7.08
CA TYR A 311 12.90 -5.53 8.43
C TYR A 311 13.29 -4.18 9.05
N THR A 312 13.47 -3.16 8.22
CA THR A 312 13.95 -1.85 8.67
C THR A 312 12.81 -0.83 8.78
N GLU A 313 11.83 -0.88 7.88
CA GLU A 313 10.77 0.13 7.78
C GLU A 313 9.37 -0.50 7.67
N THR A 314 8.36 0.36 7.84
CA THR A 314 6.93 0.07 7.70
C THR A 314 6.32 1.08 6.73
N TYR A 315 6.68 0.94 5.46
CA TYR A 315 6.27 1.86 4.39
C TYR A 315 4.82 1.66 3.97
N ASP A 316 4.40 0.39 3.89
CA ASP A 316 3.07 0.00 3.47
C ASP A 316 2.07 0.22 4.61
N GLN A 317 0.91 0.79 4.26
CA GLN A 317 -0.12 1.16 5.22
C GLN A 317 -1.52 0.82 4.69
N ILE A 318 -2.41 0.47 5.62
CA ILE A 318 -3.86 0.52 5.43
C ILE A 318 -4.37 1.56 6.42
N GLY A 319 -4.99 2.64 5.92
CA GLY A 319 -5.51 3.75 6.70
C GLY A 319 -7.02 3.88 6.56
N PHE A 320 -7.70 4.24 7.64
CA PHE A 320 -9.14 4.40 7.71
C PHE A 320 -9.50 5.85 8.00
N PHE A 321 -10.28 6.47 7.12
CA PHE A 321 -10.82 7.81 7.29
C PHE A 321 -12.34 7.72 7.34
N LEU A 322 -12.91 8.00 8.49
CA LEU A 322 -14.26 7.57 8.83
C LEU A 322 -15.27 8.71 8.80
N GLY A 323 -16.45 8.42 8.27
CA GLY A 323 -17.64 9.24 8.45
C GLY A 323 -17.94 9.48 9.93
N LYS A 324 -18.57 10.61 10.29
CA LYS A 324 -18.78 11.03 11.68
C LYS A 324 -19.47 9.96 12.54
N SER A 325 -20.41 9.22 11.94
CA SER A 325 -21.19 8.18 12.60
C SER A 325 -20.68 6.76 12.36
N GLU A 326 -19.63 6.58 11.56
CA GLU A 326 -19.13 5.24 11.26
C GLU A 326 -18.37 4.66 12.47
N LYS A 327 -18.76 3.45 12.86
CA LYS A 327 -18.22 2.71 14.01
C LYS A 327 -17.94 1.24 13.71
N ARG A 328 -18.30 0.79 12.50
CA ARG A 328 -18.20 -0.60 12.03
C ARG A 328 -16.90 -0.85 11.25
N LEU A 329 -16.07 0.18 11.08
CA LEU A 329 -14.74 0.09 10.51
C LEU A 329 -13.68 0.34 11.60
N PRO A 330 -12.45 -0.20 11.42
CA PRO A 330 -11.35 0.01 12.34
C PRO A 330 -11.11 1.48 12.65
N ASN A 331 -10.99 1.76 13.95
CA ASN A 331 -10.77 3.10 14.49
C ASN A 331 -9.84 3.01 15.71
N PRO A 332 -9.36 4.16 16.25
CA PRO A 332 -8.40 4.16 17.35
C PRO A 332 -8.88 3.49 18.65
N ASP A 333 -10.18 3.26 18.80
CA ASP A 333 -10.77 2.61 19.98
C ASP A 333 -10.87 1.09 19.81
N TRP A 334 -10.64 0.56 18.60
CA TRP A 334 -10.64 -0.88 18.33
C TRP A 334 -9.33 -1.54 18.78
N GLN A 335 -9.43 -2.80 19.19
CA GLN A 335 -8.28 -3.64 19.50
C GLN A 335 -8.29 -4.85 18.57
N ALA A 336 -7.12 -5.22 18.05
CA ALA A 336 -6.97 -6.46 17.30
C ALA A 336 -7.19 -7.67 18.23
N THR A 337 -7.78 -8.74 17.70
CA THR A 337 -8.22 -9.92 18.45
C THR A 337 -7.80 -11.20 17.74
N ASP A 338 -7.68 -12.29 18.50
CA ASP A 338 -7.45 -13.63 17.96
C ASP A 338 -8.75 -14.30 17.47
N GLU A 339 -9.88 -13.58 17.57
CA GLU A 339 -11.16 -14.07 17.11
C GLU A 339 -11.15 -14.22 15.59
N ALA A 340 -11.73 -15.32 15.13
CA ALA A 340 -11.77 -15.72 13.73
C ALA A 340 -12.29 -14.62 12.80
N ASP A 341 -13.33 -13.92 13.24
CA ASP A 341 -14.05 -12.90 12.47
C ASP A 341 -13.85 -11.48 13.02
N GLY A 342 -13.14 -11.38 14.14
CA GLY A 342 -12.77 -10.11 14.76
C GLY A 342 -11.75 -9.32 13.95
N PHE A 343 -11.60 -8.05 14.33
CA PHE A 343 -10.58 -7.18 13.74
C PHE A 343 -9.19 -7.72 14.02
N ASP A 344 -8.35 -7.76 12.98
CA ASP A 344 -6.94 -8.13 13.08
C ASP A 344 -6.18 -7.53 11.88
N TYR A 345 -4.86 -7.53 11.94
CA TYR A 345 -4.00 -7.07 10.86
C TYR A 345 -2.67 -7.80 10.86
N GLY A 346 -2.07 -7.97 9.69
CA GLY A 346 -0.86 -8.75 9.57
C GLY A 346 -0.04 -8.45 8.32
N VAL A 347 1.13 -9.09 8.28
CA VAL A 347 2.06 -9.05 7.16
C VAL A 347 2.35 -10.48 6.74
N PHE A 348 2.17 -10.80 5.46
CA PHE A 348 2.62 -12.08 4.94
C PHE A 348 4.15 -12.04 4.72
N ASN A 349 4.86 -12.58 5.69
CA ASN A 349 6.30 -12.56 5.81
C ASN A 349 6.96 -13.64 4.92
N PHE A 350 6.96 -13.40 3.61
CA PHE A 350 7.62 -14.30 2.66
C PHE A 350 9.14 -14.36 2.85
N VAL A 351 9.76 -13.38 3.52
CA VAL A 351 11.22 -13.36 3.73
C VAL A 351 11.64 -14.43 4.72
N ASP A 352 10.93 -14.57 5.82
CA ASP A 352 11.14 -15.68 6.76
C ASP A 352 10.74 -17.02 6.15
N LEU A 353 9.70 -17.06 5.30
CA LEU A 353 9.36 -18.27 4.53
C LEU A 353 10.54 -18.71 3.66
N PHE A 354 11.10 -17.82 2.85
CA PHE A 354 12.22 -18.15 1.97
C PHE A 354 13.47 -18.51 2.77
N SER A 355 13.72 -17.80 3.88
CA SER A 355 14.83 -18.10 4.78
C SER A 355 14.71 -19.50 5.38
N LYS A 356 13.55 -19.84 5.95
CA LYS A 356 13.31 -21.17 6.52
C LYS A 356 13.37 -22.26 5.45
N ALA A 357 12.69 -22.08 4.31
CA ALA A 357 12.65 -23.09 3.25
C ALA A 357 14.03 -23.39 2.64
N LEU A 358 14.92 -22.39 2.57
CA LEU A 358 16.20 -22.52 1.87
C LEU A 358 17.40 -22.70 2.80
N LYS A 359 17.29 -22.26 4.07
CA LYS A 359 18.39 -22.20 5.04
C LYS A 359 18.03 -22.75 6.42
N ASN A 360 16.81 -23.27 6.60
CA ASN A 360 16.28 -23.84 7.84
C ASN A 360 16.37 -22.90 9.07
N ARG A 361 16.38 -21.58 8.83
CA ARG A 361 16.50 -20.53 9.85
C ARG A 361 15.66 -19.33 9.46
N VAL A 362 15.16 -18.59 10.44
CA VAL A 362 14.56 -17.27 10.22
C VAL A 362 15.62 -16.27 9.74
N PHE A 363 15.18 -15.22 9.04
CA PHE A 363 16.05 -14.26 8.39
C PHE A 363 17.04 -13.61 9.36
N SER A 364 16.60 -13.28 10.59
CA SER A 364 17.44 -12.66 11.62
C SER A 364 18.67 -13.51 11.96
N GLY A 365 18.55 -14.84 11.94
CA GLY A 365 19.61 -15.81 12.26
C GLY A 365 20.52 -16.19 11.08
N LEU A 366 20.35 -15.56 9.92
CA LEU A 366 21.21 -15.78 8.76
C LEU A 366 22.49 -14.92 8.81
N SER A 367 23.57 -15.42 8.20
CA SER A 367 24.79 -14.63 7.95
C SER A 367 24.55 -13.48 6.96
N ALA A 368 25.45 -12.50 6.90
CA ALA A 368 25.33 -11.36 5.97
C ALA A 368 25.21 -11.80 4.50
N THR A 369 26.01 -12.78 4.09
CA THR A 369 25.98 -13.34 2.73
C THR A 369 24.66 -14.06 2.43
N GLU A 370 24.12 -14.79 3.41
CA GLU A 370 22.82 -15.46 3.26
C GLU A 370 21.66 -14.46 3.22
N LYS A 371 21.70 -13.41 4.04
CA LYS A 371 20.73 -12.30 3.99
C LYS A 371 20.77 -11.63 2.62
N ASP A 372 21.95 -11.28 2.12
CA ASP A 372 22.10 -10.70 0.78
C ASP A 372 21.55 -11.61 -0.32
N TYR A 373 21.81 -12.92 -0.21
CA TYR A 373 21.24 -13.91 -1.10
C TYR A 373 19.70 -13.86 -1.08
N ILE A 374 19.08 -13.99 0.09
CA ILE A 374 17.60 -13.97 0.20
C ILE A 374 17.03 -12.67 -0.33
N LEU A 375 17.56 -11.52 0.10
CA LEU A 375 17.06 -10.20 -0.29
C LEU A 375 17.11 -9.97 -1.80
N LYS A 376 18.23 -10.33 -2.46
CA LYS A 376 18.34 -10.15 -3.91
C LYS A 376 17.40 -11.05 -4.70
N HIS A 377 17.16 -12.28 -4.23
CA HIS A 377 16.28 -13.22 -4.92
C HIS A 377 14.80 -12.91 -4.64
N CYS A 378 14.44 -12.56 -3.41
CA CYS A 378 13.07 -12.18 -3.06
C CYS A 378 12.66 -10.88 -3.77
N GLY A 379 13.53 -9.86 -3.72
CA GLY A 379 13.30 -8.57 -4.37
C GLY A 379 13.07 -8.73 -5.86
N HIS A 380 13.89 -9.55 -6.54
CA HIS A 380 13.70 -9.78 -7.98
C HIS A 380 12.47 -10.64 -8.30
N SER A 381 12.20 -11.68 -7.50
CA SER A 381 11.15 -12.66 -7.80
C SER A 381 9.75 -12.12 -7.46
N VAL A 382 9.62 -11.46 -6.31
CA VAL A 382 8.36 -11.03 -5.73
C VAL A 382 8.37 -9.51 -5.56
N SER A 383 8.99 -9.04 -4.48
CA SER A 383 9.08 -7.65 -4.10
C SER A 383 10.08 -7.49 -2.94
N ASP A 384 10.57 -6.27 -2.73
CA ASP A 384 11.22 -5.84 -1.50
C ASP A 384 10.22 -5.36 -0.44
N HIS A 385 8.92 -5.36 -0.76
CA HIS A 385 7.82 -5.12 0.16
C HIS A 385 7.02 -6.41 0.40
N MET A 386 6.71 -6.68 1.66
CA MET A 386 5.86 -7.78 2.10
C MET A 386 4.41 -7.33 2.11
N PRO A 387 3.48 -8.11 1.54
CA PRO A 387 2.08 -7.71 1.49
C PRO A 387 1.46 -7.64 2.88
N ILE A 388 0.60 -6.65 3.05
CA ILE A 388 -0.10 -6.36 4.30
C ILE A 388 -1.59 -6.61 4.16
N TRP A 389 -2.26 -6.90 5.27
CA TRP A 389 -3.70 -7.12 5.28
C TRP A 389 -4.34 -6.69 6.60
N THR A 390 -5.61 -6.33 6.54
CA THR A 390 -6.52 -6.16 7.68
C THR A 390 -7.71 -7.09 7.51
N ARG A 391 -8.10 -7.79 8.58
CA ARG A 391 -9.37 -8.51 8.67
C ARG A 391 -10.36 -7.61 9.40
N ILE A 392 -11.56 -7.46 8.88
CA ILE A 392 -12.62 -6.68 9.51
C ILE A 392 -13.90 -7.51 9.60
N PRO A 393 -14.70 -7.36 10.67
CA PRO A 393 -16.04 -7.93 10.72
C PRO A 393 -16.90 -7.42 9.57
N ARG A 394 -17.73 -8.29 9.01
CA ARG A 394 -18.72 -7.95 8.00
C ARG A 394 -19.99 -7.47 8.73
N PRO A 395 -20.57 -6.33 8.32
CA PRO A 395 -21.75 -5.80 8.99
C PRO A 395 -22.94 -6.78 8.92
N GLY A 396 -23.61 -6.95 10.06
CA GLY A 396 -24.81 -7.78 10.18
C GLY A 396 -24.57 -9.22 10.63
N PHE A 397 -23.35 -9.59 11.00
CA PHE A 397 -23.05 -10.85 11.67
C PHE A 397 -22.76 -10.63 13.16
#